data_AF-A0A1L9GLG0-F1
#
_entry.id   AF-A0A1L9GLG0-F1
#
_cell.length_a   1.000
_cell.length_b   1.000
_cell.length_c   1.000
_cell.angle_alpha   90.00
_cell.angle_beta   90.00
_cell.angle_gamma   90.00
#
_symmetry.space_group_name_H-M   'P 1'
#
loop_
_entity.id
_entity.type
_entity.pdbx_description
1 polymer ?
#
loop_
_entity_poly.entity_id
_entity_poly.type
_entity_poly.pdbx_seq_one_letter_code
_entity_poly.pdbx_strand_id
1 'polypeptide(L)'
;MQSIKSKPSIPMRVLARKADAEKYEKLSRLHQHVLVLLRSDRRNDVLHQAEGRIQKWEERDLCSRFYIDSWRRLINSDPSEMEREVCGDAPQAHALAQNSPFSFLMKEVQ
;
A
#
# COMPACT_ATOMS: atom_id res chain seq x y z
N MET A 1 -27.03 28.29 3.52
CA MET A 1 -26.16 28.49 2.36
C MET A 1 -25.52 27.16 2.01
N GLN A 2 -25.97 26.48 0.94
CA GLN A 2 -25.34 25.22 0.51
C GLN A 2 -24.16 25.55 -0.41
N SER A 3 -22.96 25.11 -0.03
CA SER A 3 -21.75 25.26 -0.83
C SER A 3 -21.81 24.31 -2.03
N ILE A 4 -22.06 24.85 -3.22
CA ILE A 4 -22.04 24.10 -4.47
C ILE A 4 -20.55 23.84 -4.80
N LYS A 5 -20.04 22.66 -4.46
CA LYS A 5 -18.72 22.23 -4.93
C LYS A 5 -18.77 22.07 -6.45
N SER A 6 -18.23 23.05 -7.18
CA SER A 6 -18.11 23.01 -8.64
C SER A 6 -17.35 21.77 -9.09
N LYS A 7 -17.90 21.04 -10.07
CA LYS A 7 -17.25 19.85 -10.65
C LYS A 7 -15.93 20.27 -11.31
N PRO A 8 -14.82 19.55 -11.09
CA PRO A 8 -13.51 19.93 -11.61
C PRO A 8 -13.51 19.99 -13.14
N SER A 9 -12.72 20.90 -13.71
CA SER A 9 -12.56 21.07 -15.16
C SER A 9 -11.89 19.84 -15.81
N ILE A 10 -12.06 19.66 -17.13
CA ILE A 10 -11.44 18.53 -17.86
C ILE A 10 -9.92 18.49 -17.69
N PRO A 11 -9.16 19.61 -17.79
CA PRO A 11 -7.72 19.61 -17.54
C PRO A 11 -7.34 19.16 -16.13
N MET A 12 -8.10 19.60 -15.12
CA MET A 12 -7.90 19.16 -13.72
C MET A 12 -8.11 17.66 -13.56
N ARG A 13 -9.09 17.07 -14.25
CA ARG A 13 -9.34 15.61 -14.21
C ARG A 13 -8.22 14.83 -14.89
N VAL A 14 -7.65 15.34 -15.98
CA VAL A 14 -6.52 14.71 -16.68
C VAL A 14 -5.27 14.72 -15.80
N LEU A 15 -4.97 15.86 -15.16
CA LEU A 15 -3.84 15.98 -14.24
C LEU A 15 -4.00 15.08 -13.01
N ALA A 16 -5.20 15.03 -12.41
CA ALA A 16 -5.49 14.13 -11.30
C ALA A 16 -5.27 12.66 -11.68
N ARG A 17 -5.78 12.22 -12.84
CA ARG A 17 -5.57 10.85 -13.35
C ARG A 17 -4.10 10.53 -13.57
N LYS A 18 -3.31 11.48 -14.09
CA LYS A 18 -1.88 11.28 -14.30
C LYS A 18 -1.13 11.13 -12.97
N ALA A 19 -1.42 11.99 -11.99
CA ALA A 19 -0.84 11.90 -10.65
C ALA A 19 -1.21 10.59 -9.94
N ASP A 20 -2.47 10.14 -10.10
CA ASP A 20 -2.93 8.86 -9.56
C ASP A 20 -2.19 7.68 -10.21
N ALA A 21 -1.97 7.73 -11.53
CA ALA A 21 -1.20 6.71 -12.25
C ALA A 21 0.26 6.65 -11.80
N GLU A 22 0.95 7.80 -11.68
CA GLU A 22 2.33 7.87 -11.20
C GLU A 22 2.48 7.37 -9.75
N LYS A 23 1.51 7.72 -8.90
CA LYS A 23 1.45 7.21 -7.52
C LYS A 23 1.28 5.69 -7.51
N TYR A 24 0.39 5.17 -8.36
CA TYR A 24 0.14 3.74 -8.45
C TYR A 24 1.36 2.96 -8.97
N GLU A 25 2.06 3.51 -9.96
CA GLU A 25 3.28 2.90 -10.49
C GLU A 25 4.38 2.77 -9.42
N LYS A 26 4.56 3.82 -8.60
CA LYS A 26 5.50 3.77 -7.45
C LYS A 26 5.09 2.72 -6.42
N LEU A 27 3.79 2.62 -6.12
CA LEU A 27 3.28 1.59 -5.21
C LEU A 27 3.47 0.19 -5.81
N SER A 28 3.29 0.01 -7.11
CA SER A 28 3.53 -1.27 -7.79
C SER A 28 5.00 -1.68 -7.66
N ARG A 29 5.94 -0.77 -7.98
CA ARG A 29 7.38 -1.00 -7.78
C ARG A 29 7.73 -1.35 -6.34
N LEU A 30 7.16 -0.63 -5.37
CA LEU A 30 7.35 -0.93 -3.94
C LEU A 30 6.97 -2.37 -3.62
N HIS A 31 5.78 -2.83 -4.01
CA HIS A 31 5.31 -4.16 -3.62
C HIS A 31 6.03 -5.27 -4.39
N GLN A 32 6.43 -5.04 -5.65
CA GLN A 32 7.32 -5.95 -6.37
C GLN A 32 8.66 -6.12 -5.64
N HIS A 33 9.26 -5.01 -5.18
CA HIS A 33 10.50 -5.05 -4.40
C HIS A 33 10.32 -5.78 -3.07
N VAL A 34 9.21 -5.51 -2.36
CA VAL A 34 8.86 -6.23 -1.12
C VAL A 34 8.80 -7.75 -1.36
N LEU A 35 8.16 -8.22 -2.43
CA LEU A 35 8.10 -9.65 -2.75
C LEU A 35 9.48 -10.27 -2.98
N VAL A 36 10.41 -9.54 -3.59
CA VAL A 36 11.81 -9.98 -3.72
C VAL A 36 12.46 -10.10 -2.34
N LEU A 37 12.31 -9.07 -1.48
CA LEU A 37 12.90 -9.09 -0.15
C LEU A 37 12.33 -10.18 0.75
N LEU A 38 11.03 -10.45 0.68
CA LEU A 38 10.36 -11.52 1.43
C LEU A 38 10.83 -12.94 1.03
N ARG A 39 11.47 -13.07 -0.14
CA ARG A 39 12.06 -14.33 -0.65
C ARG A 39 13.58 -14.40 -0.46
N SER A 40 14.15 -13.45 0.29
CA SER A 40 15.59 -13.33 0.53
C SER A 40 15.92 -13.40 2.03
N ASP A 41 17.20 -13.32 2.36
CA ASP A 41 17.69 -13.26 3.73
C ASP A 41 17.21 -12.00 4.49
N ARG A 42 16.76 -10.95 3.78
CA ARG A 42 16.18 -9.73 4.39
C ARG A 42 14.74 -9.92 4.89
N ARG A 43 14.12 -11.09 4.67
CA ARG A 43 12.71 -11.34 5.01
C ARG A 43 12.36 -10.94 6.44
N ASN A 44 13.12 -11.42 7.42
CA ASN A 44 12.80 -11.21 8.83
C ASN A 44 12.88 -9.73 9.22
N ASP A 45 13.88 -9.00 8.73
CA ASP A 45 14.03 -7.56 9.00
C ASP A 45 12.89 -6.74 8.41
N VAL A 46 12.46 -7.09 7.18
CA VAL A 46 11.35 -6.44 6.49
C VAL A 46 10.03 -6.70 7.22
N LEU A 47 9.78 -7.95 7.63
CA LEU A 47 8.60 -8.32 8.40
C LEU A 47 8.57 -7.65 9.77
N HIS A 48 9.70 -7.59 10.48
CA HIS A 48 9.80 -6.94 11.78
C HIS A 48 9.47 -5.44 11.69
N GLN A 49 10.00 -4.74 10.69
CA GLN A 49 9.70 -3.32 10.47
C GLN A 49 8.24 -3.08 10.07
N ALA A 50 7.66 -3.98 9.25
CA ALA A 50 6.26 -3.90 8.86
C ALA A 50 5.33 -4.11 10.06
N GLU A 51 5.59 -5.12 10.90
CA GLU A 51 4.83 -5.36 12.13
C GLU A 51 4.90 -4.16 13.08
N GLY A 52 6.10 -3.59 13.29
CA GLY A 52 6.27 -2.40 14.13
C GLY A 52 5.51 -1.16 13.62
N ARG A 53 5.22 -1.08 12.31
CA ARG A 53 4.35 -0.03 11.74
C ARG A 53 2.87 -0.35 11.94
N ILE A 54 2.47 -1.60 11.72
CA ILE A 54 1.09 -2.05 11.98
C ILE A 54 0.72 -1.84 13.44
N GLN A 55 1.61 -2.19 14.38
CA GLN A 55 1.42 -1.95 15.80
C GLN A 55 1.22 -0.46 16.09
N LYS A 56 2.06 0.42 15.53
CA LYS A 56 1.89 1.88 15.68
C LYS A 56 0.57 2.39 15.10
N TRP A 57 0.08 1.77 14.03
CA TRP A 57 -1.23 2.13 13.46
C TRP A 57 -2.36 1.75 14.40
N GLU A 58 -2.30 0.56 14.99
CA GLU A 58 -3.31 0.07 15.93
C GLU A 58 -3.32 0.88 17.23
N GLU A 59 -2.17 1.10 17.84
CA GLU A 59 -2.04 1.81 19.12
C GLU A 59 -2.50 3.27 19.05
N ARG A 60 -2.42 3.89 17.86
CA ARG A 60 -2.69 5.32 17.66
C ARG A 60 -3.93 5.58 16.81
N ASP A 61 -4.71 4.54 16.49
CA ASP A 61 -5.91 4.63 15.64
C ASP A 61 -5.64 5.36 14.30
N LEU A 62 -4.53 5.02 13.63
CA LEU A 62 -4.09 5.69 12.39
C LEU A 62 -4.57 4.99 11.11
N CYS A 63 -5.09 3.78 11.24
CA CYS A 63 -5.50 2.94 10.11
C CYS A 63 -6.72 2.13 10.51
N SER A 64 -7.66 1.92 9.58
CA SER A 64 -8.86 1.15 9.87
C SER A 64 -8.53 -0.28 10.29
N ARG A 65 -9.36 -0.85 11.16
CA ARG A 65 -9.20 -2.23 11.64
C ARG A 65 -9.13 -3.24 10.49
N PHE A 66 -9.93 -3.02 9.44
CA PHE A 66 -9.91 -3.83 8.22
C PHE A 66 -8.51 -3.94 7.59
N TYR A 67 -7.79 -2.82 7.46
CA TYR A 67 -6.45 -2.83 6.86
C TYR A 67 -5.41 -3.40 7.81
N ILE A 68 -5.52 -3.13 9.12
CA ILE A 68 -4.65 -3.74 10.14
C ILE A 68 -4.75 -5.26 10.07
N ASP A 69 -5.96 -5.81 10.12
CA ASP A 69 -6.18 -7.26 10.12
C ASP A 69 -5.77 -7.88 8.77
N SER A 70 -6.05 -7.21 7.65
CA SER A 70 -5.61 -7.65 6.32
C SER A 70 -4.10 -7.74 6.22
N TRP A 71 -3.37 -6.70 6.66
CA TRP A 71 -1.91 -6.71 6.60
C TRP A 71 -1.29 -7.69 7.57
N ARG A 72 -1.80 -7.83 8.79
CA ARG A 72 -1.35 -8.88 9.72
C ARG A 72 -1.49 -10.26 9.12
N ARG A 73 -2.61 -10.56 8.45
CA ARG A 73 -2.78 -11.83 7.75
C ARG A 73 -1.72 -11.99 6.66
N LEU A 74 -1.55 -10.99 5.79
CA LEU A 74 -0.65 -11.07 4.63
C LEU A 74 0.83 -11.24 5.03
N ILE A 75 1.32 -10.52 6.04
CA ILE A 75 2.74 -10.62 6.46
C ILE A 75 3.05 -11.95 7.17
N ASN A 76 2.03 -12.61 7.73
CA ASN A 76 2.15 -13.94 8.34
C ASN A 76 1.83 -15.08 7.37
N SER A 77 1.46 -14.76 6.12
CA SER A 77 1.16 -15.75 5.08
C SER A 77 2.35 -15.99 4.16
N ASP A 78 2.22 -16.95 3.24
CA ASP A 78 3.19 -17.11 2.16
C ASP A 78 3.21 -15.85 1.27
N PRO A 79 4.37 -15.37 0.79
CA PRO A 79 4.46 -14.18 -0.05
C PRO A 79 3.58 -14.22 -1.32
N SER A 80 3.23 -15.40 -1.83
CA SER A 80 2.29 -15.55 -2.95
C SER A 80 0.89 -14.98 -2.66
N GLU A 81 0.47 -14.94 -1.40
CA GLU A 81 -0.80 -14.31 -0.98
C GLU A 81 -0.75 -12.80 -1.17
N MET A 82 0.36 -12.16 -0.80
CA MET A 82 0.59 -10.73 -1.03
C MET A 82 0.68 -10.42 -2.51
N GLU A 83 1.36 -11.26 -3.29
CA GLU A 83 1.43 -11.13 -4.74
C GLU A 83 0.04 -11.13 -5.37
N ARG A 84 -0.82 -12.07 -4.97
CA ARG A 84 -2.19 -12.15 -5.48
C ARG A 84 -3.07 -10.99 -5.03
N GLU A 85 -3.01 -10.60 -3.77
CA GLU A 85 -3.98 -9.65 -3.19
C GLU A 85 -3.57 -8.19 -3.28
N VAL A 86 -2.28 -7.90 -3.46
CA VAL A 86 -1.77 -6.52 -3.50
C VAL A 86 -1.18 -6.18 -4.86
N CYS A 87 -0.50 -7.12 -5.52
CA CYS A 87 0.09 -6.92 -6.85
C CYS A 87 -0.81 -7.41 -8.00
N GLY A 88 -1.81 -8.24 -7.70
CA GLY A 88 -2.76 -8.76 -8.69
C GLY A 88 -4.02 -7.89 -8.88
N ASP A 89 -5.02 -8.47 -9.53
CA ASP A 89 -6.27 -7.79 -9.89
C ASP A 89 -7.38 -7.95 -8.83
N ALA A 90 -7.01 -8.28 -7.59
CA ALA A 90 -7.98 -8.42 -6.51
C ALA A 90 -8.74 -7.09 -6.29
N PRO A 91 -10.06 -7.10 -6.02
CA PRO A 91 -10.84 -5.87 -5.83
C PRO A 91 -10.25 -4.92 -4.77
N GLN A 92 -9.59 -5.48 -3.75
CA GLN A 92 -8.96 -4.73 -2.66
C GLN A 92 -7.51 -4.30 -2.94
N ALA A 93 -6.88 -4.74 -4.04
CA ALA A 93 -5.44 -4.57 -4.28
C ALA A 93 -5.01 -3.11 -4.21
N HIS A 94 -5.74 -2.22 -4.88
CA HIS A 94 -5.45 -0.79 -4.87
C HIS A 94 -5.56 -0.18 -3.47
N ALA A 95 -6.61 -0.53 -2.73
CA ALA A 95 -6.85 -0.02 -1.39
C ALA A 95 -5.80 -0.50 -0.38
N LEU A 96 -5.37 -1.77 -0.49
CA LEU A 96 -4.29 -2.32 0.32
C LEU A 96 -2.97 -1.65 -0.02
N ALA A 97 -2.59 -1.58 -1.30
CA ALA A 97 -1.34 -0.98 -1.75
C ALA A 97 -1.18 0.48 -1.28
N GLN A 98 -2.27 1.26 -1.25
CA GLN A 98 -2.25 2.63 -0.73
C GLN A 98 -2.00 2.70 0.78
N ASN A 99 -2.40 1.68 1.54
CA ASN A 99 -2.25 1.58 2.98
C ASN A 99 -1.11 0.61 3.34
N SER A 100 0.04 0.72 2.67
CA SER A 100 1.14 -0.25 2.79
C SER A 100 2.00 -0.04 4.05
N PRO A 101 2.27 -1.08 4.86
CA PRO A 101 3.20 -0.99 5.98
C PRO A 101 4.66 -0.91 5.50
N PHE A 102 4.92 -1.12 4.21
CA PHE A 102 6.25 -1.16 3.60
C PHE A 102 6.76 0.20 3.13
N SER A 103 6.07 1.30 3.42
CA SER A 103 6.44 2.63 2.90
C SER A 103 7.86 3.10 3.30
N PHE A 104 8.51 2.46 4.28
CA PHE A 104 9.92 2.70 4.61
C PHE A 104 10.90 2.28 3.50
N LEU A 105 10.51 1.31 2.67
CA LEU A 105 11.30 0.85 1.52
C LEU A 105 11.12 1.72 0.27
N MET A 106 10.27 2.76 0.32
CA MET A 106 10.00 3.59 -0.85
C MET A 106 11.27 4.25 -1.42
N LYS A 107 12.28 4.50 -0.58
CA LYS A 107 13.58 5.05 -1.00
C LYS A 107 14.43 4.06 -1.82
N GLU A 108 14.13 2.77 -1.74
CA GLU A 108 14.83 1.70 -2.48
C GLU A 108 14.27 1.51 -3.90
N VAL A 109 13.12 2.13 -4.22
CA VAL A 109 12.38 1.96 -5.50
C VAL A 109 12.11 3.28 -6.25
N GLN A 110 12.81 4.34 -5.86
CA GLN A 110 12.71 5.69 -6.44
C GLN A 110 13.44 5.81 -7.77
#